data_AF-A0A8X6KNP0-F1
#
_entry.id   AF-A0A8X6KNP0-F1
#
_cell.length_a   1.000
_cell.length_b   1.000
_cell.length_c   1.000
_cell.angle_alpha   90.00
_cell.angle_beta   90.00
_cell.angle_gamma   90.00
#
_symmetry.space_group_name_H-M   'P 1'
#
loop_
_entity.id
_entity.type
_entity.pdbx_description
1 polymer ?
#
loop_
_entity_poly.entity_id
_entity_poly.type
_entity_poly.pdbx_seq_one_letter_code
_entity_poly.pdbx_strand_id
1 'polypeptide(L)'
;MWRSNPKAWVTRKFFVEWVNLVFGPSVKKYLQEKNLPVQALLILDNAPAHPPNLEDDILEEFKFIKVLYLPPNTTPILQPMDQQVISNFKKLYTEHLFRRCFEVTEITNLTLREFWKDHFNIAICLKIIDQAWLGVTTRTLTSA
;
A
#
# COMPACT_ATOMS: atom_id res chain seq x y z
N MET A 1 -8.68 -1.89 -6.62
CA MET A 1 -9.84 -0.97 -6.71
C MET A 1 -9.31 0.45 -6.89
N TRP A 2 -9.76 1.19 -7.89
CA TRP A 2 -9.45 2.62 -8.04
C TRP A 2 -10.67 3.47 -7.70
N ARG A 3 -10.45 4.58 -6.99
CA ARG A 3 -11.45 5.57 -6.60
C ARG A 3 -10.83 6.96 -6.70
N SER A 4 -11.61 7.95 -7.13
CA SER A 4 -11.21 9.35 -7.11
C SER A 4 -11.84 10.08 -5.92
N ASN A 5 -11.05 10.94 -5.28
CA ASN A 5 -11.50 11.90 -4.28
C ASN A 5 -10.79 13.22 -4.55
N PRO A 6 -11.49 14.36 -4.66
CA PRO A 6 -10.85 15.67 -4.82
C PRO A 6 -9.82 16.01 -3.74
N LYS A 7 -9.99 15.47 -2.53
CA LYS A 7 -9.01 15.67 -1.44
C LYS A 7 -7.81 14.71 -1.52
N ALA A 8 -7.86 13.69 -2.38
CA ALA A 8 -6.88 12.61 -2.47
C ALA A 8 -6.72 11.77 -1.18
N TRP A 9 -7.71 11.78 -0.28
CA TRP A 9 -7.73 10.93 0.92
C TRP A 9 -8.64 9.72 0.75
N VAL A 10 -8.31 8.62 1.42
CA VAL A 10 -9.26 7.52 1.62
C VAL A 10 -10.40 8.00 2.52
N THR A 11 -11.63 7.62 2.19
CA THR A 11 -12.81 7.90 3.03
C THR A 11 -13.24 6.63 3.74
N ARG A 12 -14.01 6.74 4.82
CA ARG A 12 -14.61 5.58 5.51
C ARG A 12 -15.37 4.67 4.55
N LYS A 13 -16.17 5.26 3.66
CA LYS A 13 -16.88 4.52 2.61
C LYS A 13 -15.92 3.72 1.72
N PHE A 14 -14.86 4.35 1.22
CA PHE A 14 -13.88 3.65 0.40
C PHE A 14 -13.11 2.58 1.16
N PHE A 15 -12.85 2.79 2.45
CA PHE A 15 -12.20 1.80 3.29
C PHE A 15 -13.09 0.55 3.46
N VAL A 16 -14.36 0.72 3.79
CA VAL A 16 -15.35 -0.37 3.89
C VAL A 16 -15.49 -1.11 2.55
N GLU A 17 -15.59 -0.37 1.44
CA GLU A 17 -15.62 -0.98 0.11
C GLU A 17 -14.35 -1.80 -0.16
N TRP A 18 -13.17 -1.27 0.19
CA TRP A 18 -11.91 -2.00 0.02
C TRP A 18 -11.86 -3.28 0.86
N VAL A 19 -12.33 -3.24 2.11
CA VAL A 19 -12.36 -4.43 2.97
C VAL A 19 -13.22 -5.53 2.36
N ASN A 20 -14.43 -5.19 1.91
CA ASN A 20 -15.39 -6.18 1.41
C ASN A 20 -15.14 -6.63 -0.03
N LEU A 21 -14.62 -5.76 -0.90
CA LEU A 21 -14.47 -6.05 -2.33
C LEU A 21 -13.05 -6.50 -2.71
N VAL A 22 -12.05 -6.24 -1.85
CA VAL A 22 -10.65 -6.55 -2.16
C VAL A 22 -10.01 -7.36 -1.03
N PHE A 23 -9.88 -6.79 0.17
CA PHE A 23 -9.14 -7.42 1.25
C PHE A 23 -9.73 -8.77 1.65
N GLY A 24 -11.01 -8.84 1.96
CA GLY A 24 -11.71 -10.06 2.38
C GLY A 24 -11.58 -11.20 1.36
N PRO A 25 -11.94 -10.99 0.09
CA PRO A 25 -11.74 -11.98 -0.97
C PRO A 25 -10.28 -12.42 -1.13
N SER A 26 -9.33 -11.48 -1.12
CA SER A 26 -7.91 -11.79 -1.28
C SER A 26 -7.35 -12.61 -0.13
N VAL A 27 -7.69 -12.27 1.12
CA VAL A 27 -7.24 -13.00 2.31
C VAL A 27 -7.85 -14.40 2.34
N LYS A 28 -9.16 -14.53 2.08
CA LYS A 28 -9.85 -15.83 2.01
C LYS A 28 -9.18 -16.75 0.99
N LYS A 29 -8.94 -16.23 -0.23
CA LYS A 29 -8.26 -16.95 -1.30
C LYS A 29 -6.85 -17.39 -0.87
N TYR A 30 -6.05 -16.49 -0.31
CA TYR A 30 -4.70 -16.81 0.14
C TYR A 30 -4.68 -17.91 1.21
N LEU A 31 -5.56 -17.82 2.22
CA LEU A 31 -5.65 -18.82 3.29
C LEU A 31 -6.03 -20.19 2.74
N GLN A 32 -6.97 -20.25 1.80
CA GLN A 32 -7.37 -21.50 1.13
C GLN A 32 -6.23 -22.08 0.27
N GLU A 33 -5.57 -21.25 -0.55
CA GLU A 33 -4.45 -21.67 -1.40
C GLU A 33 -3.25 -22.19 -0.58
N LYS A 34 -3.06 -21.65 0.63
CA LYS A 34 -2.00 -22.08 1.55
C LYS A 34 -2.44 -23.18 2.53
N ASN A 35 -3.69 -23.66 2.42
CA ASN A 35 -4.28 -24.63 3.32
C ASN A 35 -4.14 -24.23 4.81
N LEU A 36 -4.35 -22.94 5.09
CA LEU A 36 -4.31 -22.34 6.43
C LEU A 36 -5.74 -22.23 7.01
N PRO A 37 -5.88 -22.16 8.35
CA PRO A 37 -7.17 -21.85 8.96
C PRO A 37 -7.74 -20.53 8.43
N VAL A 38 -9.05 -20.50 8.19
CA VAL A 38 -9.76 -19.29 7.73
C VAL A 38 -9.97 -18.36 8.92
N GLN A 39 -8.90 -17.69 9.34
CA GLN A 39 -8.83 -16.72 10.43
C GLN A 39 -7.81 -15.65 10.07
N ALA A 40 -8.15 -14.38 10.31
CA ALA A 40 -7.24 -13.27 10.04
C ALA A 40 -7.44 -12.12 11.04
N LEU A 41 -6.37 -11.38 11.29
CA LEU A 41 -6.39 -10.16 12.09
C LEU A 41 -5.97 -8.98 11.21
N LEU A 42 -6.83 -7.99 11.07
CA LEU A 42 -6.56 -6.71 10.43
C LEU A 42 -6.22 -5.68 11.51
N ILE A 43 -4.96 -5.25 11.54
CA ILE A 43 -4.46 -4.26 12.49
C ILE A 43 -4.50 -2.88 11.83
N LEU A 44 -5.15 -1.91 12.47
CA LEU A 44 -5.37 -0.55 11.96
C LEU A 44 -4.84 0.50 12.92
N ASP A 45 -4.36 1.62 12.37
CA ASP A 45 -4.13 2.84 13.14
C ASP A 45 -5.44 3.63 13.36
N ASN A 46 -5.33 4.78 14.02
CA ASN A 46 -6.45 5.67 14.30
C ASN A 46 -6.70 6.72 13.21
N ALA A 47 -6.37 6.43 11.94
CA ALA A 47 -6.64 7.36 10.85
C ALA A 47 -8.16 7.68 10.72
N PRO A 48 -8.56 8.92 10.40
CA PRO A 48 -9.98 9.30 10.28
C PRO A 48 -10.79 8.47 9.27
N ALA A 49 -10.10 7.88 8.29
CA ALA A 49 -10.67 7.01 7.28
C ALA A 49 -11.05 5.63 7.81
N HIS A 50 -10.55 5.21 8.96
CA HIS A 50 -10.87 3.93 9.58
C HIS A 50 -12.16 4.08 10.41
N PRO A 51 -13.23 3.31 10.11
CA PRO A 51 -14.46 3.36 10.88
C PRO A 51 -14.29 2.68 12.25
N PRO A 52 -14.66 3.31 13.38
CA PRO A 52 -14.44 2.73 14.71
C PRO A 52 -15.09 1.35 14.92
N ASN A 53 -16.18 1.06 14.21
CA ASN A 53 -16.91 -0.20 14.27
C ASN A 53 -16.85 -0.98 12.95
N LEU A 54 -15.68 -1.00 12.31
CA LEU A 54 -15.50 -1.63 11.00
C LEU A 54 -16.03 -3.06 10.92
N GLU A 55 -15.94 -3.86 11.99
CA GLU A 55 -16.45 -5.24 12.01
C GLU A 55 -17.94 -5.34 11.67
N ASP A 56 -18.74 -4.34 12.02
CA ASP A 56 -20.18 -4.30 11.72
C ASP A 56 -20.44 -4.13 10.22
N ASP A 57 -19.54 -3.43 9.52
CA ASP A 57 -19.61 -3.16 8.09
C ASP A 57 -19.00 -4.29 7.23
N ILE A 58 -18.34 -5.29 7.84
CA ILE A 58 -17.78 -6.46 7.14
C ILE A 58 -18.90 -7.45 6.79
N LEU A 59 -18.97 -7.87 5.53
CA LEU A 59 -19.92 -8.87 5.04
C LEU A 59 -19.79 -10.21 5.79
N GLU A 60 -20.91 -10.91 5.94
CA GLU A 60 -20.99 -12.14 6.75
C GLU A 60 -19.94 -13.20 6.35
N GLU A 61 -19.68 -13.35 5.06
CA GLU A 61 -18.70 -14.32 4.56
C GLU A 61 -17.22 -13.98 4.89
N PHE A 62 -16.97 -12.78 5.41
CA PHE A 62 -15.64 -12.26 5.80
C PHE A 62 -15.52 -12.03 7.31
N LYS A 63 -16.49 -12.48 8.13
CA LYS A 63 -16.45 -12.37 9.61
C LYS A 63 -15.31 -13.14 10.29
N PHE A 64 -14.56 -13.94 9.53
CA PHE A 64 -13.30 -14.53 9.98
C PHE A 64 -12.17 -13.50 10.17
N ILE A 65 -12.35 -12.28 9.67
CA ILE A 65 -11.44 -11.16 9.85
C ILE A 65 -11.83 -10.45 11.15
N LYS A 66 -10.91 -10.43 12.11
CA LYS A 66 -11.00 -9.59 13.30
C LYS A 66 -10.26 -8.29 13.08
N VAL A 67 -10.75 -7.21 13.68
CA VAL A 67 -10.15 -5.88 13.57
C VAL A 67 -9.58 -5.47 14.91
N LEU A 68 -8.31 -5.05 14.92
CA LEU A 68 -7.64 -4.50 16.10
C LEU A 68 -7.15 -3.09 15.80
N TYR A 69 -7.52 -2.15 16.65
CA TYR A 69 -7.01 -0.78 16.61
C TYR A 69 -5.79 -0.63 17.50
N LEU A 70 -4.71 -0.08 16.94
CA LEU A 70 -3.55 0.31 17.72
C LEU A 70 -3.90 1.49 18.64
N PRO A 71 -3.23 1.63 19.80
CA PRO A 71 -3.38 2.82 20.62
C PRO A 71 -3.04 4.11 19.86
N PRO A 72 -3.58 5.27 20.28
CA PRO A 72 -3.20 6.55 19.70
C PRO A 72 -1.69 6.79 19.79
N ASN A 73 -1.11 7.38 18.73
CA ASN A 73 0.31 7.76 18.65
C ASN A 73 1.34 6.61 18.74
N THR A 74 0.93 5.35 18.63
CA THR A 74 1.88 4.21 18.64
C THR A 74 2.25 3.70 17.25
N THR A 75 1.63 4.22 16.19
CA THR A 75 1.85 3.80 14.80
C THR A 75 3.33 3.69 14.42
N PRO A 76 4.20 4.70 14.65
CA PRO A 76 5.60 4.62 14.25
C PRO A 76 6.39 3.51 14.97
N ILE A 77 5.89 3.06 16.12
CA ILE A 77 6.57 2.09 17.00
C ILE A 77 6.01 0.68 16.79
N LEU A 78 4.72 0.54 16.53
CA LEU A 78 4.06 -0.76 16.48
C LEU A 78 3.71 -1.23 15.06
N GLN A 79 3.57 -0.31 14.10
CA GLN A 79 3.13 -0.66 12.75
C GLN A 79 4.35 -0.95 11.86
N PRO A 80 4.53 -2.19 11.36
CA PRO A 80 5.67 -2.54 10.51
C PRO A 80 5.76 -1.70 9.23
N MET A 81 4.61 -1.23 8.75
CA MET A 81 4.54 -0.35 7.59
C MET A 81 5.34 0.94 7.81
N ASP A 82 5.16 1.59 8.95
CA ASP A 82 5.83 2.85 9.29
C ASP A 82 7.27 2.66 9.75
N GLN A 83 7.56 1.54 10.42
CA GLN A 83 8.92 1.24 10.89
C GLN A 83 9.91 1.04 9.73
N GLN A 84 9.50 0.34 8.66
CA GLN A 84 10.48 -0.12 7.68
C GLN A 84 9.97 -0.25 6.25
N VAL A 85 8.74 -0.75 6.04
CA VAL A 85 8.23 -1.01 4.68
C VAL A 85 8.17 0.26 3.86
N ILE A 86 7.60 1.34 4.41
CA ILE A 86 7.44 2.61 3.70
C ILE A 86 8.79 3.25 3.38
N SER A 87 9.75 3.21 4.31
CA SER A 87 11.06 3.84 4.08
C SER A 87 11.87 3.07 3.02
N ASN A 88 11.86 1.73 3.08
CA ASN A 88 12.50 0.88 2.09
C ASN A 88 11.86 1.03 0.70
N PHE A 89 10.52 1.03 0.64
CA PHE A 89 9.81 1.27 -0.62
C PHE A 89 10.17 2.63 -1.22
N LYS A 90 10.17 3.71 -0.42
CA LYS A 90 10.55 5.05 -0.89
C LYS A 90 11.99 5.09 -1.41
N LYS A 91 12.92 4.40 -0.75
CA LYS A 91 14.31 4.28 -1.20
C LYS A 91 14.38 3.60 -2.58
N LEU A 92 13.75 2.44 -2.74
CA LEU A 92 13.72 1.68 -3.99
C LEU A 92 13.02 2.45 -5.12
N TYR A 93 11.90 3.11 -4.82
CA TYR A 93 11.20 3.98 -5.77
C TYR A 93 12.11 5.10 -6.27
N THR A 94 12.82 5.76 -5.34
CA THR A 94 13.74 6.86 -5.66
C THR A 94 14.90 6.37 -6.53
N GLU A 95 15.46 5.21 -6.23
CA GLU A 95 16.51 4.58 -7.04
C GLU A 95 16.04 4.30 -8.47
N HIS A 96 14.90 3.62 -8.63
CA HIS A 96 14.35 3.32 -9.96
C HIS A 96 13.94 4.58 -10.73
N LEU A 97 13.44 5.59 -10.04
CA LEU A 97 13.14 6.90 -10.63
C LEU A 97 14.41 7.54 -11.19
N PHE A 98 15.49 7.63 -10.41
CA PHE A 98 16.75 8.22 -10.87
C PHE A 98 17.35 7.44 -12.03
N ARG A 99 17.35 6.10 -11.96
CA ARG A 99 17.79 5.26 -13.08
C ARG A 99 17.03 5.61 -14.36
N ARG A 100 15.70 5.74 -14.27
CA ARG A 100 14.87 6.10 -15.43
C ARG A 100 15.17 7.51 -15.94
N CYS A 101 15.43 8.47 -15.05
CA CYS A 101 15.87 9.81 -15.44
C CYS A 101 17.17 9.73 -16.24
N PHE A 102 18.21 9.07 -15.71
CA PHE A 102 19.53 8.98 -16.35
C PHE A 102 19.47 8.29 -17.71
N GLU A 103 18.76 7.16 -17.81
CA GLU A 103 18.54 6.45 -19.09
C GLU A 103 17.98 7.38 -20.17
N VAL A 104 17.05 8.27 -19.82
CA VAL A 104 16.47 9.19 -20.80
C VAL A 104 17.43 10.34 -21.09
N THR A 105 17.98 11.00 -20.06
CA THR A 105 18.80 12.20 -20.25
C THR A 105 20.13 11.92 -20.94
N GLU A 106 20.75 10.75 -20.69
CA GLU A 106 22.01 10.36 -21.35
C GLU A 106 21.83 10.01 -22.83
N ILE A 107 20.67 9.44 -23.21
CA ILE A 107 20.39 9.03 -24.59
C ILE A 107 19.92 10.22 -25.45
N THR A 108 19.28 11.22 -24.85
CA THR A 108 18.51 12.25 -25.57
C THR A 108 19.03 13.67 -25.40
N ASN A 109 20.10 13.88 -24.62
CA ASN A 109 20.60 15.21 -24.19
C ASN A 109 19.54 16.10 -23.49
N LEU A 110 18.43 15.52 -23.05
CA LEU A 110 17.38 16.26 -22.34
C LEU A 110 17.85 16.67 -20.94
N THR A 111 17.39 17.84 -20.50
CA THR A 111 17.51 18.25 -19.10
C THR A 111 16.56 17.47 -18.21
N LEU A 112 16.85 17.42 -16.90
CA LEU A 112 15.91 16.87 -15.91
C LEU A 112 14.54 17.56 -15.96
N ARG A 113 14.50 18.86 -16.28
CA ARG A 113 13.25 19.62 -16.37
C ARG A 113 12.37 19.13 -17.51
N GLU A 114 12.97 18.89 -18.68
CA GLU A 114 12.26 18.36 -19.85
C GLU A 114 11.82 16.91 -19.62
N PHE A 115 12.66 16.10 -18.98
CA PHE A 115 12.25 14.75 -18.56
C PHE A 115 10.97 14.79 -17.71
N TRP A 116 10.95 15.62 -16.67
CA TRP A 116 9.79 15.70 -15.76
C TRP A 116 8.53 16.20 -16.45
N LYS A 117 8.67 17.19 -17.34
CA LYS A 117 7.53 17.81 -18.00
C LYS A 117 6.95 16.94 -19.11
N ASP A 118 7.83 16.39 -19.96
CA ASP A 118 7.44 15.84 -21.26
C ASP A 118 7.57 14.31 -21.30
N HIS A 119 8.34 13.71 -20.39
CA HIS A 119 8.61 12.27 -20.41
C HIS A 119 8.10 11.52 -19.18
N PHE A 120 7.85 12.19 -18.05
CA PHE A 120 7.32 11.54 -16.85
C PHE A 120 5.79 11.60 -16.79
N ASN A 121 5.13 10.44 -16.94
CA ASN A 121 3.68 10.33 -16.87
C ASN A 121 3.24 9.24 -15.88
N ILE A 122 1.93 9.14 -15.66
CA ILE A 122 1.34 8.19 -14.71
C ILE A 122 1.73 6.74 -15.04
N ALA A 123 1.82 6.37 -16.32
CA ALA A 123 2.20 5.01 -16.71
C ALA A 123 3.65 4.67 -16.30
N ILE A 124 4.58 5.63 -16.42
CA ILE A 124 5.96 5.46 -15.92
C ILE A 124 5.95 5.37 -14.39
N CYS A 125 5.21 6.25 -13.71
CA CYS A 125 5.09 6.21 -12.26
C CYS A 125 4.62 4.84 -11.76
N LEU A 126 3.59 4.27 -12.39
CA LEU A 126 3.07 2.93 -12.04
C LEU A 126 4.11 1.83 -12.26
N LYS A 127 4.91 1.89 -13.34
CA LYS A 127 6.00 0.93 -13.57
C LYS A 127 7.08 1.02 -12.49
N ILE A 128 7.43 2.23 -12.05
CA ILE A 128 8.41 2.42 -10.98
C ILE A 128 7.85 1.91 -9.65
N ILE A 129 6.57 2.14 -9.35
CA ILE A 129 5.90 1.58 -8.17
C ILE A 129 5.98 0.05 -8.17
N ASP A 130 5.67 -0.58 -9.31
CA ASP A 130 5.74 -2.04 -9.46
C ASP A 130 7.16 -2.57 -9.23
N GLN A 131 8.17 -1.96 -9.88
CA GLN A 131 9.57 -2.31 -9.69
C GLN A 131 10.03 -2.15 -8.24
N ALA A 132 9.69 -1.02 -7.60
CA ALA A 132 10.06 -0.75 -6.22
C ALA A 132 9.41 -1.75 -5.26
N TRP A 133 8.15 -2.11 -5.50
CA TRP A 133 7.43 -3.07 -4.67
C TRP A 133 8.04 -4.47 -4.77
N LEU A 134 8.45 -4.91 -5.96
CA LEU A 134 9.14 -6.19 -6.15
C LEU A 134 10.47 -6.28 -5.40
N GLY A 135 11.12 -5.14 -5.14
CA GLY A 135 12.34 -5.08 -4.32
C GLY A 135 12.10 -5.10 -2.81
N VAL A 136 10.87 -4.93 -2.34
CA VAL A 136 10.53 -5.02 -0.91
C VAL A 136 10.51 -6.48 -0.49
N THR A 137 11.46 -6.88 0.34
CA THR A 137 11.59 -8.27 0.81
C THR A 137 10.93 -8.48 2.17
N THR A 138 10.63 -9.74 2.51
CA THR A 138 10.09 -10.16 3.82
C THR A 138 10.98 -9.77 5.00
N ARG A 139 12.29 -9.62 4.78
CA ARG A 139 13.23 -9.10 5.79
C ARG A 139 12.77 -7.74 6.33
N THR A 140 12.16 -6.92 5.49
CA THR A 140 11.61 -5.61 5.87
C THR A 140 10.46 -5.71 6.87
N LEU A 141 9.81 -6.86 6.98
CA LEU A 141 8.71 -7.09 7.93
C LEU A 141 9.20 -7.64 9.28
N THR A 142 10.45 -8.08 9.37
CA THR A 142 10.97 -8.84 10.53
C THR A 142 12.24 -8.26 11.15
N SER A 143 12.79 -7.16 10.61
CA SER A 143 14.07 -6.60 11.06
C SER A 143 13.92 -5.35 11.94
N ALA A 144 12.81 -5.23 12.68
CA ALA A 144 12.60 -4.19 13.67
C ALA A 144 13.09 -4.66 15.06
#